data_AF-A0A8D8HCQ0-F1
#
_entry.id   AF-A0A8D8HCQ0-F1
#
_cell.length_a   1.000
_cell.length_b   1.000
_cell.length_c   1.000
_cell.angle_alpha   90.00
_cell.angle_beta   90.00
_cell.angle_gamma   90.00
#
_symmetry.space_group_name_H-M   'P 1'
#
loop_
_entity.id
_entity.type
_entity.pdbx_description
1 polymer ?
#
loop_
_entity_poly.entity_id
_entity_poly.type
_entity_poly.pdbx_seq_one_letter_code
_entity_poly.pdbx_strand_id
1 'polypeptide(L)'
;MYIFTQDKKLQDLFIHGTRSGSMCLNDTIMQYAVESLPFGGVGPSGMGAYHGKYSFDTFTHRKSCLAKDFNMIGEKLASSRYPPYSDTKLSFLTTLLKKRQGFSTKFLPYVLMFGVGVATTLLVTSLMKKRALILPSLRK
;
A
#
# COMPACT_ATOMS: atom_id res chain seq x y z
N MET A 1 -8.71 29.56 5.21
CA MET A 1 -8.69 29.74 6.68
C MET A 1 -7.30 30.22 7.07
N TYR A 2 -7.19 31.20 7.97
CA TYR A 2 -5.91 31.73 8.43
C TYR A 2 -5.80 31.52 9.94
N ILE A 3 -4.69 30.93 10.40
CA ILE A 3 -4.48 30.60 11.81
C ILE A 3 -3.12 31.14 12.22
N PHE A 4 -3.09 31.92 13.30
CA PHE A 4 -1.86 32.50 13.84
C PHE A 4 -1.59 31.89 15.21
N THR A 5 -0.63 30.96 15.27
CA THR A 5 -0.21 30.32 16.51
C THR A 5 1.16 29.64 16.34
N GLN A 6 1.91 29.55 17.44
CA GLN A 6 3.11 28.72 17.53
C GLN A 6 2.84 27.37 18.22
N ASP A 7 1.67 27.18 18.84
CA ASP A 7 1.30 25.92 19.49
C ASP A 7 0.91 24.87 18.45
N LYS A 8 1.74 23.84 18.32
CA LYS A 8 1.53 22.71 17.39
C LYS A 8 0.26 21.93 17.67
N LYS A 9 -0.13 21.76 18.95
CA LYS A 9 -1.36 21.04 19.29
C LYS A 9 -2.59 21.78 18.75
N LEU A 10 -2.55 23.11 18.83
CA LEU A 10 -3.62 23.96 18.32
C LEU A 10 -3.62 23.95 16.79
N GLN A 11 -2.46 23.97 16.13
CA GLN A 11 -2.37 23.79 14.66
C GLN A 11 -3.01 22.46 14.23
N ASP A 12 -2.63 21.34 14.85
CA ASP A 12 -3.15 20.01 14.54
C ASP A 12 -4.67 19.92 14.78
N LEU A 13 -5.16 20.52 15.86
CA LEU A 13 -6.60 20.59 16.16
C LEU A 13 -7.38 21.22 15.01
N PHE A 14 -6.91 22.33 14.45
CA PHE A 14 -7.60 22.99 13.33
C PHE A 14 -7.42 22.25 12.01
N ILE A 15 -6.22 21.74 11.72
CA ILE A 15 -5.93 20.97 10.50
C ILE A 15 -6.86 19.75 10.41
N HIS A 16 -7.06 19.03 11.53
CA HIS A 16 -7.86 17.82 11.55
C HIS A 16 -9.33 18.05 11.92
N GLY A 17 -9.64 19.12 12.65
CA GLY A 17 -10.97 19.40 13.18
C GLY A 17 -11.84 20.28 12.29
N THR A 18 -11.30 20.85 11.20
CA THR A 18 -12.06 21.75 10.33
C THR A 18 -12.01 21.35 8.86
N ARG A 19 -12.98 21.83 8.08
CA ARG A 19 -13.02 21.68 6.62
C ARG A 19 -12.95 23.06 5.98
N SER A 20 -11.98 23.26 5.09
CA SER A 20 -11.81 24.49 4.32
C SER A 20 -11.15 24.19 2.97
N GLY A 21 -11.31 25.07 1.99
CA GLY A 21 -10.67 24.90 0.67
C GLY A 21 -9.15 25.01 0.75
N SER A 22 -8.65 26.00 1.50
CA SER A 22 -7.23 26.15 1.83
C SER A 22 -7.04 26.71 3.24
N MET A 23 -5.89 26.42 3.83
CA MET A 23 -5.48 26.89 5.15
C MET A 23 -4.06 27.45 5.07
N CYS A 24 -3.80 28.56 5.77
CA CYS A 24 -2.45 29.09 5.96
C CYS A 24 -2.18 29.27 7.46
N LEU A 25 -0.99 28.86 7.89
CA LEU A 25 -0.51 29.02 9.25
C LEU A 25 0.49 30.18 9.29
N ASN A 26 0.28 31.13 10.21
CA ASN A 26 1.14 32.29 10.46
C ASN A 26 1.37 33.19 9.24
N ASP A 27 0.49 33.14 8.25
CA ASP A 27 0.54 33.96 7.05
C ASP A 27 -0.86 34.06 6.42
N THR A 28 -1.02 34.95 5.45
CA THR A 28 -2.24 35.10 4.66
C THR A 28 -1.93 35.11 3.18
N ILE A 29 -2.87 34.62 2.36
CA ILE A 29 -2.87 34.71 0.88
C ILE A 29 -1.73 33.93 0.20
N MET A 30 -0.57 33.74 0.83
CA MET A 30 0.63 33.14 0.21
C MET A 30 0.40 31.75 -0.39
N GLN A 31 -0.57 30.99 0.11
CA GLN A 31 -0.97 29.72 -0.51
C GLN A 31 -1.45 29.86 -1.97
N TYR A 32 -1.88 31.05 -2.39
CA TYR A 32 -2.24 31.37 -3.77
C TYR A 32 -1.01 31.47 -4.69
N ALA A 33 0.13 31.94 -4.19
CA ALA A 33 1.34 32.11 -5.01
C ALA A 33 2.04 30.77 -5.32
N VAL A 34 1.69 29.69 -4.61
CA VAL A 34 2.33 28.38 -4.77
C VAL A 34 1.58 27.57 -5.84
N GLU A 35 2.13 27.55 -7.05
CA GLU A 35 1.51 26.89 -8.21
C GLU A 35 1.32 25.36 -8.02
N SER A 36 2.14 24.73 -7.17
CA SER A 36 2.02 23.30 -6.85
C SER A 36 0.91 22.98 -5.84
N LEU A 37 0.24 23.98 -5.27
CA LEU A 37 -0.91 23.78 -4.39
C LEU A 37 -2.21 23.94 -5.18
N PRO A 38 -3.17 23.02 -5.03
CA PRO A 38 -4.47 23.17 -5.66
C PRO A 38 -5.23 24.32 -4.98
N PHE A 39 -5.68 25.30 -5.78
CA PHE A 39 -6.52 26.39 -5.29
C PHE A 39 -7.98 26.13 -5.67
N GLY A 40 -8.84 26.03 -4.66
CA GLY A 40 -10.24 25.66 -4.83
C GLY A 40 -11.05 25.76 -3.55
N GLY A 41 -12.37 25.66 -3.69
CA GLY A 41 -13.33 25.69 -2.61
C GLY A 41 -13.84 24.30 -2.22
N VAL A 42 -14.55 24.24 -1.09
CA VAL A 42 -15.33 23.07 -0.67
C VAL A 42 -16.70 23.51 -0.13
N GLY A 43 -17.77 22.82 -0.53
CA GLY A 43 -19.13 23.13 -0.09
C GLY A 43 -19.64 24.46 -0.65
N PRO A 44 -20.22 25.36 0.16
CA PRO A 44 -20.72 26.66 -0.30
C PRO A 44 -19.65 27.57 -0.93
N SER A 45 -18.37 27.32 -0.65
CA SER A 45 -17.25 28.09 -1.21
C SER A 45 -16.84 27.63 -2.62
N GLY A 46 -17.41 26.54 -3.13
CA GLY A 46 -17.16 26.03 -4.49
C GLY A 46 -16.81 24.54 -4.54
N MET A 47 -16.43 24.09 -5.73
CA MET A 47 -15.99 22.73 -6.01
C MET A 47 -14.86 22.73 -7.07
N GLY A 48 -14.09 21.65 -7.10
CA GLY A 48 -12.91 21.55 -7.97
C GLY A 48 -11.75 22.42 -7.49
N ALA A 49 -10.65 22.40 -8.24
CA ALA A 49 -9.47 23.19 -7.97
C ALA A 49 -8.67 23.44 -9.27
N TYR A 50 -7.81 24.45 -9.25
CA TYR A 50 -6.91 24.78 -10.35
C TYR A 50 -5.53 25.21 -9.77
N HIS A 51 -4.69 25.82 -10.62
CA HIS A 51 -3.24 26.11 -10.51
C HIS A 51 -2.36 25.07 -11.19
N GLY A 52 -1.37 25.55 -11.95
CA GLY A 52 -0.39 24.73 -12.67
C GLY A 52 -0.98 23.48 -13.29
N LYS A 53 -0.49 22.32 -12.83
CA LYS A 53 -0.96 21.00 -13.27
C LYS A 53 -2.46 20.77 -13.00
N TYR A 54 -3.01 21.30 -11.90
CA TYR A 54 -4.43 21.15 -11.56
C TYR A 54 -5.33 21.90 -12.54
N SER A 55 -4.89 23.04 -13.08
CA SER A 55 -5.62 23.71 -14.18
C SER A 55 -5.69 22.81 -15.41
N PHE A 56 -4.56 22.22 -15.82
CA PHE A 56 -4.54 21.28 -16.94
C PHE A 56 -5.45 20.08 -16.67
N ASP A 57 -5.36 19.49 -15.47
CA ASP A 57 -6.20 18.36 -15.08
C ASP A 57 -7.70 18.71 -15.10
N THR A 58 -8.07 19.91 -14.68
CA THR A 58 -9.47 20.38 -14.62
C THR A 58 -10.07 20.61 -16.01
N PHE A 59 -9.28 21.11 -16.97
CA PHE A 59 -9.75 21.37 -18.33
C PHE A 59 -9.43 20.25 -19.32
N THR A 60 -8.88 19.13 -18.84
CA THR A 60 -8.54 17.96 -19.69
C THR A 60 -9.46 16.79 -19.41
N HIS A 61 -10.08 16.27 -20.46
CA HIS A 61 -10.78 14.99 -20.39
C HIS A 61 -9.78 13.83 -20.33
N ARG A 62 -9.72 13.15 -19.19
CA ARG A 62 -8.87 11.96 -18.98
C ARG A 62 -9.51 10.71 -19.61
N LYS A 63 -9.26 10.50 -20.91
CA LYS A 63 -9.75 9.34 -21.65
C LYS A 63 -9.03 8.06 -21.22
N SER A 64 -9.77 7.11 -20.65
CA SER A 64 -9.28 5.75 -20.38
C SER A 64 -9.26 4.92 -21.67
N CYS A 65 -8.13 4.26 -21.95
CA CYS A 65 -7.95 3.39 -23.11
C CYS A 65 -7.35 2.06 -22.63
N LEU A 66 -8.01 0.94 -22.98
CA LEU A 66 -7.51 -0.41 -22.74
C LEU A 66 -7.27 -1.09 -24.09
N ALA A 67 -6.03 -1.46 -24.37
CA ALA A 67 -5.67 -2.32 -25.48
C ALA A 67 -5.43 -3.73 -24.94
N LYS A 68 -6.25 -4.68 -25.36
CA LYS A 68 -6.09 -6.10 -25.00
C LYS A 68 -5.43 -6.83 -26.16
N ASP A 69 -4.44 -7.65 -25.83
CA ASP A 69 -3.74 -8.47 -26.80
C ASP A 69 -4.49 -9.79 -27.10
N PHE A 70 -4.30 -10.36 -28.29
CA PHE A 70 -4.98 -11.58 -28.75
C PHE A 70 -4.27 -12.88 -28.34
N ASN A 71 -3.42 -12.82 -27.33
CA ASN A 71 -2.68 -13.99 -26.86
C ASN A 71 -3.65 -15.10 -26.38
N MET A 72 -3.52 -16.28 -27.00
CA MET A 72 -4.34 -17.45 -26.75
C MET A 72 -4.30 -17.91 -25.28
N ILE A 73 -3.16 -17.77 -24.59
CA ILE A 73 -3.04 -18.14 -23.17
C ILE A 73 -3.90 -17.22 -22.31
N GLY A 74 -3.81 -15.91 -22.53
CA GLY A 74 -4.59 -14.92 -21.80
C GLY A 74 -6.10 -15.07 -22.06
N GLU A 75 -6.48 -15.36 -23.31
CA GLU A 75 -7.87 -15.60 -23.67
C GLU A 75 -8.42 -16.89 -23.04
N LYS A 76 -7.62 -17.96 -23.00
CA LYS A 76 -8.00 -19.22 -22.35
C LYS A 76 -8.14 -19.06 -20.84
N LEU A 77 -7.26 -18.31 -20.18
CA LEU A 77 -7.36 -18.00 -18.75
C LEU A 77 -8.60 -17.14 -18.43
N ALA A 78 -8.96 -16.23 -19.34
CA ALA A 78 -10.13 -15.38 -19.19
C ALA A 78 -11.44 -16.04 -19.68
N SER A 79 -11.39 -17.29 -20.19
CA SER A 79 -12.53 -17.96 -20.82
C SER A 79 -13.76 -18.11 -19.91
N SER A 80 -13.57 -18.14 -18.59
CA SER A 80 -14.65 -18.19 -17.60
C SER A 80 -15.61 -17.00 -17.70
N ARG A 81 -15.22 -15.90 -18.37
CA ARG A 81 -16.05 -14.72 -18.61
C ARG A 81 -17.11 -14.91 -19.70
N TYR A 82 -17.04 -15.98 -20.50
CA TYR A 82 -17.98 -16.27 -21.57
C TYR A 82 -19.01 -17.35 -21.18
N PRO A 83 -20.26 -17.25 -21.67
CA PRO A 83 -21.28 -18.30 -21.53
C PRO A 83 -20.87 -19.65 -22.16
N PRO A 84 -21.50 -20.77 -21.78
CA PRO A 84 -22.45 -20.91 -20.66
C PRO A 84 -21.72 -20.84 -19.30
N TYR A 85 -22.37 -20.21 -18.33
CA TYR A 85 -21.84 -20.10 -16.97
C TYR A 85 -22.14 -21.38 -16.18
N SER A 86 -21.12 -21.91 -15.51
CA SER A 86 -21.22 -23.03 -14.59
C SER A 86 -20.75 -22.60 -13.21
N ASP A 87 -21.20 -23.29 -12.16
CA ASP A 87 -20.79 -22.98 -10.78
C ASP A 87 -19.26 -23.04 -10.60
N THR A 88 -18.57 -23.90 -11.37
CA THR A 88 -17.11 -23.98 -11.42
C THR A 88 -16.45 -22.75 -12.05
N LYS A 89 -16.99 -22.21 -13.16
CA LYS A 89 -16.48 -20.96 -13.77
C LYS A 89 -16.74 -19.76 -12.86
N LEU A 90 -17.91 -19.70 -12.24
CA LEU A 90 -18.31 -18.61 -11.34
C LEU A 90 -17.50 -18.62 -10.04
N SER A 91 -17.30 -19.79 -9.43
CA SER A 91 -16.42 -19.93 -8.26
C SER A 91 -14.98 -19.52 -8.59
N PHE A 92 -14.44 -19.94 -9.74
CA PHE A 92 -13.11 -19.50 -10.17
C PHE A 92 -13.02 -17.97 -10.34
N LEU A 93 -13.97 -17.35 -11.05
CA LEU A 93 -14.01 -15.90 -11.25
C LEU A 93 -14.14 -15.15 -9.93
N THR A 94 -15.03 -15.60 -9.04
CA THR A 94 -15.21 -14.97 -7.73
C THR A 94 -13.98 -15.10 -6.86
N THR A 95 -13.29 -16.25 -6.86
CA THR A 95 -12.01 -16.41 -6.18
C THR A 95 -10.94 -15.48 -6.76
N LEU A 96 -10.90 -15.29 -8.08
CA LEU A 96 -9.92 -14.41 -8.74
C LEU A 96 -10.18 -12.92 -8.44
N LEU A 97 -11.45 -12.50 -8.45
CA LEU A 97 -11.89 -11.11 -8.22
C LEU A 97 -12.03 -10.75 -6.74
N LYS A 98 -12.06 -11.74 -5.83
CA LYS A 98 -12.12 -11.51 -4.39
C LYS A 98 -10.94 -10.63 -3.97
N LYS A 99 -11.24 -9.53 -3.27
CA LYS A 99 -10.23 -8.62 -2.71
C LYS A 99 -9.23 -9.44 -1.89
N ARG A 100 -8.02 -9.61 -2.41
CA ARG A 100 -6.95 -10.31 -1.69
C ARG A 100 -6.51 -9.41 -0.53
N GLN A 101 -6.88 -9.80 0.68
CA GLN A 101 -6.22 -9.26 1.87
C GLN A 101 -4.83 -9.87 1.89
N GLY A 102 -3.78 -9.03 1.81
CA GLY A 102 -2.40 -9.51 1.85
C GLY A 102 -2.14 -10.31 3.13
N PHE A 103 -1.31 -11.35 3.04
CA PHE A 103 -0.87 -12.08 4.22
C PHE A 103 -0.12 -11.11 5.16
N SER A 104 -0.51 -11.08 6.44
CA SER A 104 0.14 -10.23 7.43
C SER A 104 1.56 -10.73 7.68
N THR A 105 2.55 -10.08 7.06
CA THR A 105 3.97 -10.40 7.23
C THR A 105 4.53 -9.98 8.60
N LYS A 106 3.69 -9.44 9.49
CA LYS A 106 4.08 -8.99 10.84
C LYS A 106 4.81 -10.08 11.65
N PHE A 107 4.39 -11.35 11.51
CA PHE A 107 4.96 -12.47 12.27
C PHE A 107 6.02 -13.28 11.52
N LEU A 108 6.15 -13.09 10.21
CA LEU A 108 7.10 -13.81 9.37
C LEU A 108 8.57 -13.68 9.82
N PRO A 109 9.09 -12.49 10.22
CA PRO A 109 10.46 -12.40 10.70
C PRO A 109 10.69 -13.17 12.00
N TYR A 110 9.70 -13.24 12.89
CA TYR A 110 9.81 -13.97 14.16
C TYR A 110 9.86 -15.48 13.96
N VAL A 111 9.05 -16.01 13.04
CA VAL A 111 9.06 -17.45 12.70
C VAL A 111 10.38 -17.85 12.05
N LEU A 112 10.92 -17.01 11.15
CA LEU A 112 12.23 -17.25 10.56
C LEU A 112 13.36 -17.22 11.60
N MET A 113 13.33 -16.25 12.51
CA MET A 113 14.31 -16.16 13.61
C MET A 113 14.24 -17.37 14.55
N PHE A 114 13.03 -17.84 14.88
CA PHE A 114 12.86 -19.07 15.66
C PHE A 114 13.40 -20.30 14.93
N GLY A 115 13.12 -20.44 13.63
CA GLY A 115 13.62 -21.55 12.81
C GLY A 115 15.15 -21.57 12.72
N VAL A 116 15.79 -20.41 12.54
CA VAL A 116 17.26 -20.29 12.59
C VAL A 116 17.79 -20.67 13.97
N GLY A 117 17.15 -20.22 15.04
CA GLY A 117 17.49 -20.59 16.42
C GLY A 117 17.49 -22.11 16.63
N VAL A 118 16.40 -22.79 16.24
CA VAL A 118 16.29 -24.26 16.35
C VAL A 118 17.34 -24.98 15.49
N ALA A 119 17.59 -24.51 14.26
CA ALA A 119 18.58 -25.13 13.38
C ALA A 119 20.00 -25.05 13.98
N THR A 120 20.37 -23.90 14.57
CA THR A 120 21.69 -23.73 15.19
C THR A 120 21.88 -24.63 16.41
N THR A 121 20.87 -24.79 17.27
CA THR A 121 20.97 -25.66 18.45
C THR A 121 21.07 -27.13 18.06
N LEU A 122 20.33 -27.58 17.05
CA LEU A 122 20.44 -28.93 16.49
C LEU A 122 21.81 -29.18 15.86
N LEU A 123 22.37 -28.19 15.17
CA LEU A 123 23.70 -28.28 14.57
C LEU A 123 24.80 -28.38 15.64
N VAL A 124 24.74 -27.54 16.67
CA VAL A 124 25.70 -27.58 17.79
C VAL A 124 25.63 -28.91 18.54
N THR A 125 24.42 -29.38 18.86
CA THR A 125 24.23 -30.66 19.57
C THR A 125 24.69 -31.85 18.73
N SER A 126 24.46 -31.84 17.41
CA SER A 126 24.97 -32.86 16.48
C SER A 126 26.51 -32.86 16.43
N LEU A 127 27.14 -31.69 16.38
CA LEU A 127 28.60 -31.55 16.41
C LEU A 127 29.20 -32.01 17.74
N MET A 128 28.59 -31.67 18.87
CA MET A 128 29.03 -32.12 20.20
C MET A 128 28.91 -33.64 20.35
N LYS A 129 27.81 -34.24 19.89
CA LYS A 129 27.61 -35.70 19.91
C LYS A 129 28.63 -36.42 19.01
N LYS A 130 28.92 -35.86 17.83
CA LYS A 130 29.95 -36.38 16.92
C LYS A 130 31.35 -36.29 17.54
N ARG A 131 31.67 -35.18 18.23
CA ARG A 131 32.95 -34.98 18.94
C ARG A 131 33.09 -35.91 20.14
N ALA A 132 32.02 -36.13 20.91
CA ALA A 132 32.00 -37.03 22.06
C ALA A 132 32.17 -38.51 21.67
N LEU A 133 31.74 -38.92 20.47
CA LEU A 133 31.97 -40.28 19.95
C LEU A 133 33.42 -40.52 19.49
N ILE A 134 34.14 -39.47 19.10
CA ILE A 134 35.53 -39.56 18.58
C ILE A 134 36.57 -39.49 19.73
N LEU A 135 36.29 -38.75 20.80
CA LEU A 135 37.21 -38.57 21.94
C LEU A 135 37.59 -39.87 22.72
N PRO A 136 36.73 -40.89 22.91
CA PRO A 136 37.13 -42.12 23.59
C PRO A 136 38.05 -43.03 22.76
N SER A 137 38.23 -42.80 21.45
CA SER A 137 39.16 -43.59 20.63
C SER A 137 40.59 -43.01 20.55
N LEU A 138 40.83 -41.82 21.11
CA LEU A 138 42.13 -41.13 21.13
C LEU A 138 42.81 -41.14 22.51
N ARG A 139 42.23 -41.86 23.48
CA ARG A 139 42.79 -42.08 24.82
C ARG A 139 43.16 -43.56 25.00
N LYS A 140 44.07 -44.06 24.17
CA LYS A 140 44.88 -45.26 24.38
C LYS A 140 46.28 -44.97 23.86
#